data_AF-A0A914ZCW3-F1
#
_entry.id   AF-A0A914ZCW3-F1
#
_cell.length_a   1.000
_cell.length_b   1.000
_cell.length_c   1.000
_cell.angle_alpha   90.00
_cell.angle_beta   90.00
_cell.angle_gamma   90.00
#
_symmetry.space_group_name_H-M   'P 1'
#
loop_
_entity.id
_entity.type
_entity.pdbx_description
1 polymer ?
#
loop_
_entity_poly.entity_id
_entity_poly.type
_entity_poly.pdbx_seq_one_letter_code
_entity_poly.pdbx_strand_id
1 'polypeptide(L)'
;MFHNLFPFLLLILPIFGEKLLLVQTLFRHGARTPSYTYPNDPYQEKYWGESWGQLTTKGMIQHFEQGIKIRDRYIYDHQFITGEYRDFDVVF
;
A
#
# COMPACT_ATOMS: atom_id res chain seq x y z
N MET A 1 -59.94 -15.29 10.16
CA MET A 1 -59.28 -15.30 8.84
C MET A 1 -57.85 -14.86 9.06
N PHE A 2 -56.96 -15.80 9.40
CA PHE A 2 -55.56 -15.51 9.67
C PHE A 2 -54.80 -15.62 8.35
N HIS A 3 -54.53 -14.49 7.69
CA HIS A 3 -53.67 -14.48 6.52
C HIS A 3 -52.21 -14.47 6.98
N ASN A 4 -51.58 -15.62 6.75
CA ASN A 4 -50.15 -15.87 6.93
C ASN A 4 -49.31 -14.79 6.22
N LEU A 5 -48.75 -13.85 6.98
CA LEU A 5 -47.73 -12.89 6.53
C LEU A 5 -46.30 -13.47 6.69
N PHE A 6 -46.16 -14.77 6.54
CA PHE A 6 -44.88 -15.49 6.60
C PHE A 6 -44.71 -16.16 5.22
N PRO A 7 -44.20 -15.42 4.21
CA PRO A 7 -42.77 -15.59 3.90
C PRO A 7 -42.18 -14.35 3.21
N PHE A 8 -41.99 -13.23 3.92
CA PHE A 8 -41.10 -12.16 3.43
C PHE A 8 -39.91 -11.89 4.36
N LEU A 9 -39.82 -12.63 5.47
CA LEU A 9 -38.74 -12.51 6.45
C LEU A 9 -37.63 -13.56 6.23
N LEU A 10 -37.37 -13.96 4.99
CA LEU A 10 -36.38 -15.00 4.69
C LEU A 10 -35.56 -14.64 3.44
N LEU A 11 -35.03 -13.42 3.42
CA LEU A 11 -34.00 -13.04 2.44
C LEU A 11 -33.12 -11.87 2.90
N ILE A 12 -32.75 -11.87 4.17
CA ILE A 12 -31.53 -11.20 4.61
C ILE A 12 -30.63 -12.29 5.20
N LEU A 13 -30.24 -13.25 4.37
CA LEU A 13 -29.00 -13.95 4.67
C LEU A 13 -27.92 -12.85 4.65
N PRO A 14 -27.13 -12.67 5.72
CA PRO A 14 -26.00 -11.77 5.64
C PRO A 14 -25.18 -12.27 4.46
N ILE A 15 -25.04 -11.43 3.43
CA ILE A 15 -24.06 -11.65 2.38
C ILE A 15 -22.76 -11.87 3.15
N PHE A 16 -22.23 -13.09 3.09
CA PHE A 16 -21.03 -13.45 3.84
C PHE A 16 -19.94 -12.53 3.33
N GLY A 17 -19.64 -11.48 4.09
CA GLY A 17 -18.66 -10.48 3.70
C GLY A 17 -17.31 -11.16 3.62
N GLU A 18 -16.61 -11.00 2.50
CA GLU A 18 -15.25 -11.50 2.37
C GLU A 18 -14.38 -10.80 3.44
N LYS A 19 -13.75 -11.60 4.30
CA LYS A 19 -12.86 -11.11 5.34
C LYS A 19 -11.43 -11.10 4.82
N LEU A 20 -10.79 -9.93 4.83
CA LEU A 20 -9.36 -9.82 4.58
C LEU A 20 -8.59 -10.47 5.73
N LEU A 21 -7.74 -11.45 5.43
CA LEU A 21 -6.97 -12.20 6.42
C LEU A 21 -5.48 -11.85 6.42
N LEU A 22 -4.92 -11.55 5.25
CA LEU A 22 -3.49 -11.29 5.07
C LEU A 22 -3.29 -10.35 3.89
N VAL A 23 -2.32 -9.46 4.02
CA VAL A 23 -1.82 -8.62 2.93
C VAL A 23 -0.34 -8.89 2.77
N GLN A 24 0.07 -9.30 1.56
CA GLN A 24 1.47 -9.38 1.18
C GLN A 24 1.75 -8.31 0.12
N THR A 25 2.78 -7.52 0.33
CA THR A 25 3.14 -6.44 -0.59
C THR A 25 4.52 -6.67 -1.19
N LEU A 26 4.67 -6.32 -2.46
CA LEU A 26 5.94 -6.30 -3.15
C LEU A 26 5.98 -5.03 -3.99
N PHE A 27 6.89 -4.12 -3.63
CA PHE A 27 7.07 -2.86 -4.32
C PHE A 27 8.53 -2.69 -4.71
N ARG A 28 8.75 -2.00 -5.83
CA ARG A 28 10.07 -1.49 -6.18
C ARG A 28 10.38 -0.28 -5.30
N HIS A 29 11.66 -0.05 -5.06
CA HIS A 29 12.15 1.22 -4.53
C HIS A 29 11.67 2.43 -5.37
N GLY A 30 11.62 3.61 -4.76
CA GLY A 30 11.32 4.88 -5.42
C GLY A 30 12.44 5.35 -6.33
N ALA A 31 12.27 6.51 -6.98
CA ALA A 31 13.29 7.05 -7.89
C ALA A 31 14.69 7.13 -7.26
N ARG A 32 15.67 6.52 -7.93
CA ARG A 32 17.09 6.52 -7.55
C ARG A 32 17.93 7.21 -8.63
N THR A 33 19.13 7.64 -8.27
CA THR A 33 20.18 7.94 -9.25
C THR A 33 20.62 6.67 -9.96
N PRO A 34 21.22 6.76 -11.17
CA PRO A 34 21.77 5.58 -11.84
C PRO A 34 22.77 4.84 -10.94
N SER A 35 22.90 3.52 -11.07
CA SER A 35 23.93 2.77 -10.33
C SER A 35 25.32 2.90 -10.95
N TYR A 36 25.37 3.16 -12.26
CA TYR A 36 26.55 3.41 -13.06
C TYR A 36 26.09 3.98 -14.40
N THR A 37 27.05 4.44 -15.22
CA THR A 37 26.79 4.90 -16.58
C THR A 37 27.87 4.43 -17.56
N TYR A 38 27.70 4.72 -18.84
CA TYR A 38 28.63 4.40 -19.91
C TYR A 38 29.82 5.40 -19.92
N PRO A 39 31.00 5.01 -20.47
CA PRO A 39 32.24 5.79 -20.31
C PRO A 39 32.18 7.25 -20.79
N ASN A 40 31.41 7.54 -21.83
CA ASN A 40 31.32 8.87 -22.44
C ASN A 40 30.00 9.59 -22.11
N ASP A 41 29.36 9.26 -20.99
CA ASP A 41 28.16 9.96 -20.55
C ASP A 41 28.52 11.39 -20.10
N PRO A 42 27.95 12.45 -20.69
CA PRO A 42 28.15 13.82 -20.20
C PRO A 42 27.60 14.04 -18.77
N TYR A 43 26.70 13.17 -18.27
CA TYR A 43 26.02 13.29 -16.99
C TYR A 43 26.56 12.32 -15.93
N GLN A 44 27.77 12.60 -15.46
CA GLN A 44 28.44 11.87 -14.38
C GLN A 44 27.80 12.11 -13.00
N GLU A 45 28.24 11.39 -11.97
CA GLU A 45 27.64 11.34 -10.63
C GLU A 45 27.23 12.71 -10.07
N LYS A 46 28.13 13.69 -10.18
CA LYS A 46 27.93 15.08 -9.72
C LYS A 46 26.69 15.76 -10.30
N TYR A 47 26.20 15.33 -11.46
CA TYR A 47 25.02 15.89 -12.12
C TYR A 47 23.72 15.55 -11.37
N TRP A 48 23.68 14.38 -10.72
CA TRP A 48 22.46 13.82 -10.15
C TRP A 48 22.13 14.34 -8.76
N GLY A 49 23.03 15.12 -8.14
CA GLY A 49 22.87 15.71 -6.80
C GLY A 49 23.12 14.74 -5.64
N GLU A 50 22.83 13.45 -5.84
CA GLU A 50 23.13 12.35 -4.92
C GLU A 50 24.15 11.38 -5.54
N SER A 51 24.85 10.60 -4.70
CA SER A 51 25.73 9.53 -5.18
C SER A 51 24.98 8.46 -5.99
N TRP A 52 25.72 7.64 -6.75
CA TRP A 52 25.15 6.57 -7.55
C TRP A 52 24.29 5.58 -6.75
N GLY A 53 23.18 5.15 -7.36
CA GLY A 53 22.23 4.20 -6.79
C GLY A 53 21.47 4.70 -5.56
N GLN A 54 21.62 5.96 -5.16
CA GLN A 54 20.96 6.52 -3.98
C GLN A 54 19.50 6.88 -4.27
N LEU A 55 18.66 6.77 -3.22
CA LEU A 55 17.27 7.21 -3.28
C LEU A 55 17.22 8.74 -3.34
N THR A 56 16.56 9.27 -4.35
CA THR A 56 16.39 10.71 -4.51
C THR A 56 15.28 11.24 -3.60
N THR A 57 15.24 12.54 -3.33
CA THR A 57 14.11 13.19 -2.62
C THR A 57 12.76 12.87 -3.29
N LYS A 58 12.73 12.84 -4.63
CA LYS A 58 11.55 12.41 -5.40
C LYS A 58 11.16 10.97 -5.05
N GLY A 59 12.12 10.06 -4.96
CA GLY A 59 11.89 8.67 -4.58
C GLY A 59 11.36 8.52 -3.16
N MET A 60 11.82 9.35 -2.22
CA MET A 60 11.29 9.41 -0.85
C MET A 60 9.82 9.85 -0.85
N ILE A 61 9.49 10.92 -1.58
CA ILE A 61 8.11 11.43 -1.68
C ILE A 61 7.19 10.36 -2.30
N GLN A 62 7.64 9.66 -3.34
CA GLN A 62 6.87 8.58 -3.95
C GLN A 62 6.48 7.49 -2.94
N HIS A 63 7.42 7.08 -2.07
CA HIS A 63 7.12 6.10 -1.04
C HIS A 63 6.28 6.66 0.11
N PHE A 64 6.44 7.94 0.45
CA PHE A 64 5.58 8.60 1.42
C PHE A 64 4.12 8.62 0.94
N GLU A 65 3.87 9.01 -0.30
CA GLU A 65 2.53 8.97 -0.92
C GLU A 65 1.97 7.55 -1.02
N GLN A 66 2.83 6.56 -1.30
CA GLN A 66 2.44 5.16 -1.27
C GLN A 66 2.01 4.72 0.13
N GLY A 67 2.76 5.13 1.17
CA GLY A 67 2.44 4.86 2.57
C GLY A 67 1.09 5.45 2.98
N ILE A 68 0.77 6.66 2.51
CA ILE A 68 -0.56 7.28 2.70
C ILE A 68 -1.65 6.38 2.10
N LYS A 69 -1.51 5.95 0.85
CA LYS A 69 -2.51 5.08 0.19
C LYS A 69 -2.68 3.73 0.89
N ILE A 70 -1.60 3.15 1.40
CA ILE A 70 -1.63 1.90 2.17
C ILE A 70 -2.36 2.12 3.49
N ARG A 71 -2.08 3.23 4.18
CA ARG A 71 -2.77 3.63 5.41
C ARG A 71 -4.25 3.82 5.17
N ASP A 72 -4.64 4.56 4.13
CA ASP A 72 -6.04 4.80 3.79
C ASP A 72 -6.79 3.49 3.57
N ARG A 73 -6.22 2.62 2.73
CA ARG A 73 -6.80 1.33 2.40
C ARG A 73 -6.94 0.42 3.63
N TYR A 74 -5.87 0.21 4.39
CA TYR A 74 -5.83 -0.87 5.39
C TYR A 74 -6.13 -0.42 6.83
N ILE A 75 -6.09 0.88 7.14
CA ILE A 75 -6.49 1.40 8.46
C ILE A 75 -7.89 2.01 8.40
N TYR A 76 -8.21 2.81 7.38
CA TYR A 76 -9.48 3.53 7.32
C TYR A 76 -10.57 2.75 6.57
N ASP A 77 -10.31 2.28 5.34
CA ASP A 77 -11.33 1.64 4.51
C ASP A 77 -11.65 0.21 4.97
N HIS A 78 -10.60 -0.59 5.21
CA HIS A 78 -10.75 -2.00 5.61
C HIS A 78 -10.70 -2.23 7.13
N GLN A 79 -10.23 -1.24 7.91
CA GLN A 79 -10.00 -1.38 9.35
C GLN A 79 -9.22 -2.68 9.70
N PHE A 80 -8.26 -3.04 8.84
CA PHE A 80 -7.53 -4.30 8.89
C PHE A 80 -6.45 -4.29 9.98
N ILE A 81 -5.77 -3.15 10.17
CA ILE A 81 -4.79 -2.91 11.23
C ILE A 81 -5.08 -1.57 11.94
N THR A 82 -4.46 -1.35 13.11
CA THR A 82 -4.60 -0.10 13.86
C THR A 82 -3.74 1.02 13.28
N GLY A 83 -4.00 2.26 13.70
CA GLY A 83 -3.24 3.43 13.26
C GLY A 83 -1.81 3.53 13.81
N GLU A 84 -1.46 2.68 14.78
CA GLU A 84 -0.17 2.60 15.47
C GLU A 84 0.58 1.35 15.04
N TYR A 85 1.91 1.44 14.93
CA TYR A 85 2.74 0.30 14.57
C TYR A 85 2.75 -0.76 15.69
N ARG A 86 2.51 -2.02 15.32
CA ARG A 86 2.66 -3.20 16.17
C ARG A 86 3.47 -4.25 15.40
N ASP A 87 4.53 -4.74 16.01
CA ASP A 87 5.52 -5.65 15.40
C ASP A 87 4.94 -7.02 15.01
N PHE A 88 3.85 -7.45 15.67
CA PHE A 88 3.14 -8.67 15.32
C PHE A 88 2.10 -8.48 14.19
N ASP A 89 1.74 -7.25 13.81
CA ASP A 89 0.82 -6.98 12.70
C ASP A 89 1.55 -6.73 11.37
N VAL A 90 2.69 -6.04 11.43
CA VAL A 90 3.42 -5.55 10.25
C VAL A 90 4.88 -5.94 10.37
N VAL A 91 5.38 -6.67 9.38
CA VAL A 91 6.77 -7.11 9.28
C VAL A 91 7.37 -6.54 7.98
N PHE A 92 8.60 -6.01 8.07
CA PHE A 92 9.35 -5.40 6.97
C PHE A 92 10.43 -6.34 6.43
#